data_AF-A0A919KDC7-F1
#
_entry.id   AF-A0A919KDC7-F1
#
_cell.length_a   1.000
_cell.length_b   1.000
_cell.length_c   1.000
_cell.angle_alpha   90.00
_cell.angle_beta   90.00
_cell.angle_gamma   90.00
#
_symmetry.space_group_name_H-M   'P 1'
#
loop_
_entity.id
_entity.type
_entity.pdbx_description
1 polymer ?
#
loop_
_entity_poly.entity_id
_entity_poly.type
_entity_poly.pdbx_seq_one_letter_code
_entity_poly.pdbx_strand_id
1 'polypeptide(L)'
;MEQRTHTPTQPPSPREPVWGPDAVRLRDELRALLAHDAATEPWPDGVTHRYRTPVGSHVDIRGGGDRTAYKCTGCPYSSGGLIWHESIAHEHAQHHAERCRALPRPEAS
;
A
#
# COMPACT_ATOMS: atom_id res chain seq x y z
N MET A 1 33.73 -57.50 12.64
CA MET A 1 32.57 -56.67 12.26
C MET A 1 33.11 -55.26 12.02
N GLU A 2 33.53 -54.97 10.80
CA GLU A 2 34.16 -53.68 10.45
C GLU A 2 33.08 -52.77 9.84
N GLN A 3 32.67 -51.74 10.58
CA GLN A 3 31.69 -50.78 10.13
C GLN A 3 32.37 -49.79 9.19
N ARG A 4 32.12 -49.92 7.88
CA ARG A 4 32.55 -48.95 6.86
C ARG A 4 31.71 -47.67 7.03
N THR A 5 32.34 -46.61 7.49
CA THR A 5 31.79 -45.27 7.56
C THR A 5 31.65 -44.72 6.13
N HIS A 6 30.43 -44.72 5.60
CA HIS A 6 30.12 -44.06 4.34
C HIS A 6 30.02 -42.55 4.60
N THR A 7 31.04 -41.79 4.22
CA THR A 7 30.98 -40.33 4.16
C THR A 7 29.96 -39.93 3.09
N PRO A 8 28.89 -39.17 3.41
CA PRO A 8 28.00 -38.64 2.39
C PRO A 8 28.75 -37.62 1.54
N THR A 9 28.93 -37.91 0.26
CA THR A 9 29.44 -36.97 -0.74
C THR A 9 28.46 -35.81 -0.86
N GLN A 10 28.83 -34.64 -0.33
CA GLN A 10 28.07 -33.42 -0.49
C GLN A 10 28.05 -33.00 -1.98
N PRO A 11 26.88 -32.72 -2.58
CA PRO A 11 26.82 -32.23 -3.96
C PRO A 11 27.55 -30.87 -4.07
N PRO A 12 28.16 -30.56 -5.22
CA PRO A 12 28.83 -29.28 -5.41
C PRO A 12 27.82 -28.14 -5.24
N SER A 13 28.22 -27.11 -4.50
CA SER A 13 27.38 -25.92 -4.34
C SER A 13 27.09 -25.31 -5.71
N PRO A 14 25.85 -24.88 -5.99
CA PRO A 14 25.55 -24.16 -7.22
C PRO A 14 26.45 -22.93 -7.28
N ARG A 15 27.18 -22.77 -8.39
CA ARG A 15 27.96 -21.55 -8.63
C ARG A 15 26.99 -20.39 -8.66
N GLU A 16 27.14 -19.47 -7.71
CA GLU A 16 26.40 -18.22 -7.74
C GLU A 16 26.65 -17.55 -9.09
N PRO A 17 25.60 -17.13 -9.81
CA PRO A 17 25.79 -16.36 -11.03
C PRO A 17 26.61 -15.11 -10.68
N VAL A 18 27.77 -14.95 -11.32
CA VAL A 18 28.58 -13.75 -11.18
C VAL A 18 27.90 -12.67 -12.01
N TRP A 19 26.98 -11.95 -11.39
CA TRP A 19 26.33 -10.80 -12.01
C TRP A 19 27.41 -9.74 -12.27
N GLY A 20 27.48 -9.26 -13.52
CA GLY A 20 28.34 -8.13 -13.84
C GLY A 20 27.95 -6.88 -13.04
N PRO A 21 28.85 -5.90 -12.90
CA PRO A 21 28.59 -4.69 -12.10
C PRO A 21 27.34 -3.92 -12.58
N ASP A 22 27.02 -4.02 -13.88
CA ASP A 22 25.82 -3.43 -14.48
C ASP A 22 24.52 -4.04 -13.94
N ALA A 23 24.46 -5.36 -13.82
CA ALA A 23 23.28 -6.04 -13.30
C ALA A 23 23.09 -5.82 -11.79
N VAL A 24 24.19 -5.63 -11.05
CA VAL A 24 24.14 -5.24 -9.63
C VAL A 24 23.53 -3.85 -9.48
N ARG A 25 23.92 -2.91 -10.35
CA ARG A 25 23.40 -1.54 -10.38
C ARG A 25 21.90 -1.53 -10.74
N LEU A 26 21.50 -2.25 -11.77
CA LEU A 26 20.10 -2.31 -12.22
C LEU A 26 19.17 -2.91 -11.16
N ARG A 27 19.65 -3.91 -10.40
CA ARG A 27 18.97 -4.46 -9.23
C ARG A 27 18.81 -3.43 -8.10
N ASP A 28 19.85 -2.64 -7.85
CA ASP A 28 19.82 -1.62 -6.81
C ASP A 28 18.88 -0.47 -7.17
N GLU A 29 18.90 -0.03 -8.43
CA GLU A 29 17.96 0.97 -8.96
C GLU A 29 16.51 0.45 -8.89
N LEU A 30 16.24 -0.80 -9.26
CA LEU A 30 14.92 -1.41 -9.12
C LEU A 30 14.49 -1.49 -7.64
N ARG A 31 15.40 -1.87 -6.73
CA ARG A 31 15.13 -1.88 -5.29
C ARG A 31 14.83 -0.47 -4.77
N ALA A 32 15.54 0.55 -5.22
CA ALA A 32 15.32 1.94 -4.83
C ALA A 32 13.96 2.47 -5.31
N LEU A 33 13.55 2.12 -6.53
CA LEU A 33 12.23 2.46 -7.07
C LEU A 33 11.10 1.75 -6.30
N LEU A 34 11.26 0.46 -6.01
CA LEU A 34 10.31 -0.30 -5.18
C LEU A 34 10.28 0.19 -3.74
N ALA A 35 11.42 0.61 -3.17
CA ALA A 35 11.49 1.17 -1.82
C ALA A 35 10.83 2.55 -1.72
N HIS A 36 10.87 3.34 -2.80
CA HIS A 36 10.10 4.60 -2.88
C HIS A 36 8.60 4.36 -2.85
N ASP A 37 8.10 3.32 -3.53
CA ASP A 37 6.69 2.93 -3.47
C ASP A 37 6.32 2.34 -2.10
N ALA A 38 7.28 1.65 -1.46
CA ALA A 38 7.12 1.05 -0.13
C ALA A 38 7.29 2.03 1.04
N ALA A 39 7.69 3.29 0.79
CA ALA A 39 7.69 4.35 1.79
C ALA A 39 6.25 4.65 2.21
N THR A 40 5.75 3.81 3.11
CA THR A 40 4.40 3.86 3.64
C THR A 40 4.31 5.09 4.52
N GLU A 41 3.73 6.15 3.97
CA GLU A 41 3.30 7.30 4.74
C GLU A 41 2.49 6.79 5.95
N PRO A 42 2.78 7.26 7.18
CA PRO A 42 2.09 6.75 8.36
C PRO A 42 0.58 6.92 8.17
N TRP A 43 -0.18 5.88 8.53
CA TRP A 43 -1.62 5.92 8.37
C TRP A 43 -2.21 7.13 9.13
N PRO A 44 -3.07 7.93 8.51
CA PRO A 44 -3.53 9.17 9.13
C PRO A 44 -4.35 8.91 10.38
N ASP A 45 -4.23 9.81 11.35
CA ASP A 45 -4.92 9.71 12.63
C ASP A 45 -6.45 9.66 12.44
N GLY A 46 -7.08 8.76 13.19
CA GLY A 46 -8.53 8.56 13.22
C GLY A 46 -9.14 7.98 11.93
N VAL A 47 -8.33 7.66 10.91
CA VAL A 47 -8.78 6.98 9.70
C VAL A 47 -8.84 5.47 9.96
N THR A 48 -9.96 4.83 9.67
CA THR A 48 -10.13 3.37 9.80
C THR A 48 -10.04 2.67 8.45
N HIS A 49 -10.47 3.33 7.38
CA HIS A 49 -10.36 2.84 6.00
C HIS A 49 -10.05 3.97 5.02
N ARG A 50 -9.38 3.64 3.92
CA ARG A 50 -9.02 4.58 2.86
C ARG A 50 -9.27 3.96 1.49
N TYR A 51 -10.05 4.65 0.66
CA TYR A 51 -10.28 4.28 -0.73
C TYR A 51 -9.49 5.20 -1.67
N ARG A 52 -8.82 4.61 -2.67
CA ARG A 52 -8.03 5.38 -3.65
C ARG A 52 -8.89 5.77 -4.84
N THR A 53 -8.79 7.02 -5.27
CA THR A 53 -9.42 7.51 -6.50
C THR A 53 -8.52 7.26 -7.72
N PRO A 54 -9.06 7.20 -8.94
CA PRO A 54 -8.28 7.06 -10.18
C PRO A 54 -7.25 8.17 -10.42
N VAL A 55 -7.39 9.32 -9.76
CA VAL A 55 -6.53 10.51 -9.95
C VAL A 55 -5.58 10.75 -8.78
N GLY A 56 -5.42 9.77 -7.90
CA GLY A 56 -4.45 9.81 -6.79
C GLY A 56 -4.96 10.44 -5.49
N SER A 57 -6.13 11.06 -5.49
CA SER A 57 -6.84 11.49 -4.26
C SER A 57 -7.33 10.28 -3.46
N HIS A 58 -7.74 10.52 -2.20
CA HIS A 58 -8.24 9.50 -1.29
C HIS A 58 -9.61 9.86 -0.72
N VAL A 59 -10.39 8.84 -0.35
CA VAL A 59 -11.59 8.97 0.47
C VAL A 59 -11.33 8.25 1.78
N ASP A 60 -11.23 9.04 2.86
CA ASP A 60 -10.89 8.56 4.19
C ASP A 60 -12.17 8.33 4.99
N ILE A 61 -12.30 7.16 5.58
CA ILE A 61 -13.34 6.81 6.55
C ILE A 61 -12.78 6.98 7.96
N ARG A 62 -13.58 7.56 8.85
CA ARG A 62 -13.27 7.79 10.26
C ARG A 62 -14.41 7.31 11.15
N GLY A 63 -14.09 6.90 12.37
CA GLY A 63 -15.06 6.37 13.32
C GLY A 63 -15.41 4.89 13.07
N GLY A 64 -16.57 4.46 13.55
CA GLY A 64 -17.04 3.07 13.43
C GLY A 64 -18.46 2.87 13.96
N GLY A 65 -19.09 1.75 13.60
CA GLY A 65 -20.48 1.44 13.93
C GLY A 65 -21.46 2.48 13.39
N ASP A 66 -22.39 2.95 14.23
CA ASP A 66 -23.37 4.00 13.89
C ASP A 66 -22.77 5.40 13.79
N ARG A 67 -21.46 5.53 14.07
CA ARG A 67 -20.75 6.80 14.06
C ARG A 67 -19.59 6.80 13.07
N THR A 68 -19.89 6.39 11.84
CA THR A 68 -18.93 6.39 10.73
C THR A 68 -19.11 7.61 9.82
N ALA A 69 -18.02 8.31 9.52
CA ALA A 69 -17.98 9.46 8.61
C ALA A 69 -16.94 9.23 7.51
N TYR A 70 -17.11 9.88 6.36
CA TYR A 70 -16.14 9.81 5.27
C TYR A 70 -15.84 11.19 4.68
N LYS A 71 -14.63 11.39 4.14
CA LYS A 71 -14.20 12.64 3.51
C LYS A 71 -13.28 12.39 2.32
N CYS A 72 -13.57 13.02 1.19
CA CYS A 72 -12.69 13.03 0.02
C CYS A 72 -11.62 14.13 0.18
N THR A 73 -10.37 13.82 -0.16
CA THR A 73 -9.25 14.79 -0.16
C THR A 73 -9.14 15.58 -1.48
N GLY A 74 -9.76 15.08 -2.56
CA GLY A 74 -9.74 15.73 -3.87
C GLY A 74 -10.89 16.70 -4.12
N CYS A 75 -12.03 16.57 -3.43
CA CYS A 75 -13.20 17.42 -3.65
C CYS A 75 -13.97 17.68 -2.34
N PRO A 76 -14.94 18.62 -2.29
CA PRO A 76 -15.68 18.92 -1.06
C PRO A 76 -16.67 17.82 -0.62
N TYR A 77 -16.72 16.68 -1.31
CA TYR A 77 -17.61 15.58 -0.97
C TYR A 77 -17.20 14.91 0.36
N SER A 78 -18.15 14.85 1.28
CA SER A 78 -18.00 14.24 2.60
C SER A 78 -19.38 13.89 3.15
N SER A 79 -19.44 13.17 4.27
CA SER A 79 -20.71 12.88 4.95
C SER A 79 -21.40 14.12 5.55
N GLY A 80 -20.83 15.32 5.42
CA GLY A 80 -21.48 16.58 5.78
C GLY A 80 -21.73 16.78 7.28
N GLY A 81 -21.00 16.08 8.14
CA GLY A 81 -21.22 16.09 9.60
C GLY A 81 -22.35 15.17 10.07
N LEU A 82 -23.09 14.54 9.15
CA LEU A 82 -23.97 13.43 9.46
C LEU A 82 -23.12 12.18 9.70
N ILE A 83 -23.45 11.45 10.75
CA ILE A 83 -22.79 10.19 11.07
C ILE A 83 -23.66 9.03 10.59
N TRP A 84 -23.05 8.14 9.82
CA TRP A 84 -23.71 7.05 9.13
C TRP A 84 -23.38 5.73 9.80
N HIS A 85 -24.28 4.75 9.60
CA HIS A 85 -23.93 3.36 9.85
C HIS A 85 -22.77 2.95 8.94
N GLU A 86 -21.82 2.20 9.49
CA GLU A 86 -20.56 1.83 8.85
C GLU A 86 -20.73 1.29 7.42
N SER A 87 -21.66 0.35 7.21
CA SER A 87 -21.93 -0.22 5.89
C SER A 87 -22.30 0.84 4.83
N ILE A 88 -23.12 1.83 5.21
CA ILE A 88 -23.56 2.90 4.31
C ILE A 88 -22.41 3.88 4.05
N ALA A 89 -21.63 4.22 5.09
CA ALA A 89 -20.45 5.07 4.94
C ALA A 89 -19.43 4.44 3.97
N HIS A 90 -19.20 3.12 4.08
CA HIS A 90 -18.34 2.37 3.19
C HIS A 90 -18.86 2.34 1.76
N GLU A 91 -20.13 2.05 1.55
CA GLU A 91 -20.74 2.04 0.21
C GLU A 91 -20.59 3.40 -0.49
N HIS A 92 -20.97 4.48 0.20
CA HIS A 92 -20.86 5.84 -0.34
C HIS A 92 -19.42 6.27 -0.60
N ALA A 93 -18.50 5.95 0.32
CA ALA A 93 -17.09 6.28 0.18
C ALA A 93 -16.46 5.56 -1.02
N GLN A 94 -16.72 4.26 -1.17
CA GLN A 94 -16.23 3.46 -2.28
C GLN A 94 -16.78 3.98 -3.62
N HIS A 95 -18.10 4.14 -3.70
CA HIS A 95 -18.76 4.62 -4.92
C HIS A 95 -18.23 5.98 -5.37
N HIS A 96 -18.02 6.89 -4.41
CA HIS A 96 -17.39 8.17 -4.69
C HIS A 96 -15.93 7.99 -5.16
N ALA A 97 -15.15 7.14 -4.50
CA ALA A 97 -13.75 6.94 -4.83
C ALA A 97 -13.57 6.46 -6.28
N GLU A 98 -14.40 5.53 -6.74
CA GLU A 98 -14.36 4.97 -8.10
C GLU A 98 -14.67 6.00 -9.20
N ARG A 99 -15.44 7.04 -8.88
CA ARG A 99 -15.94 8.03 -9.84
C ARG A 99 -15.25 9.38 -9.73
N CYS A 100 -14.65 9.69 -8.58
CA CYS A 100 -14.02 10.98 -8.33
C CYS A 100 -12.84 11.19 -9.30
N ARG A 101 -12.94 12.25 -10.09
CA ARG A 101 -11.87 12.71 -11.01
C ARG A 101 -11.23 14.01 -10.54
N ALA A 102 -11.51 14.45 -9.31
CA ALA A 102 -10.91 15.64 -8.75
C ALA A 102 -9.49 15.35 -8.27
N LEU A 103 -8.53 16.11 -8.81
CA LEU A 103 -7.13 16.07 -8.39
C LEU A 103 -7.02 16.37 -6.89
N PRO A 104 -6.00 15.81 -6.20
CA PRO A 104 -5.80 16.09 -4.79
C PRO A 104 -5.64 17.60 -4.59
N ARG A 105 -6.27 18.13 -3.54
CA ARG A 105 -6.13 19.55 -3.21
C ARG A 105 -4.64 19.82 -2.93
N PRO A 106 -4.02 20.82 -3.57
CA PRO A 106 -2.65 21.18 -3.26
C PRO A 106 -2.57 21.55 -1.78
N GLU A 107 -1.62 20.96 -1.08
CA GLU A 107 -1.32 21.34 0.29
C GLU A 107 -0.78 22.77 0.24
N ALA A 108 -1.55 23.72 0.77
CA ALA A 108 -1.10 25.11 0.82
C ALA A 108 0.19 25.15 1.63
N SER A 109 1.30 25.53 0.97
CA SER A 109 2.63 25.68 1.57
C SER A 109 2.70 26.86 2.53
#